data_AF-A0A7S2N3R2-F1
#
_entry.id   AF-A0A7S2N3R2-F1
#
_cell.length_a   1.000
_cell.length_b   1.000
_cell.length_c   1.000
_cell.angle_alpha   90.00
_cell.angle_beta   90.00
_cell.angle_gamma   90.00
#
_symmetry.space_group_name_H-M   'P 1'
#
loop_
_entity.id
_entity.type
_entity.pdbx_description
1 polymer ?
#
loop_
_entity_poly.entity_id
_entity_poly.type
_entity_poly.pdbx_seq_one_letter_code
_entity_poly.pdbx_strand_id
1 'polypeptide(L)'
;LREFFGDSVKAFPEFDLFFQPGAGGEMSSGLSALVEYQRTVGALFAVYWLLRLDIDGKQGFSYGCDERWNSLTEPQGHDSAKRAAFFSKMDWKVVEDMVALSVGKDVARIEAMLCLTAFHDVMKVSSLCPTVSPAHAPFGDYKAGEVVSDHDLALAYVLEHYPHLMPSFALLPESLRQVVLFTQHKMQFNHGWFVQAEGPPGALVSALKRVMASANEGDLAFYFFHWVTDLSGAEGTPLGGAEKFALKFPSAVLSSFLWSVPYLQRLTAE
;
A
#
# COMPACT_ATOMS: atom_id res chain seq x y z
N LEU A 1 -20.41 2.83 -2.48
CA LEU A 1 -19.25 2.55 -1.60
C LEU A 1 -19.56 1.55 -0.49
N ARG A 2 -20.75 1.58 0.15
CA ARG A 2 -21.13 0.58 1.16
C ARG A 2 -21.06 -0.86 0.65
N GLU A 3 -21.54 -1.10 -0.57
CA GLU A 3 -21.48 -2.41 -1.23
C GLU A 3 -20.03 -2.87 -1.42
N PHE A 4 -19.16 -2.01 -1.95
CA PHE A 4 -17.73 -2.28 -2.09
C PHE A 4 -17.07 -2.72 -0.77
N PHE A 5 -17.35 -2.01 0.34
CA PHE A 5 -16.86 -2.42 1.66
C PHE A 5 -17.42 -3.79 2.08
N GLY A 6 -18.73 -3.98 1.92
CA GLY A 6 -19.38 -5.26 2.24
C GLY A 6 -18.84 -6.43 1.43
N ASP A 7 -18.45 -6.20 0.18
CA ASP A 7 -17.85 -7.22 -0.68
C ASP A 7 -16.39 -7.47 -0.30
N SER A 8 -15.63 -6.42 0.04
CA SER A 8 -14.25 -6.58 0.54
C SER A 8 -14.19 -7.43 1.81
N VAL A 9 -15.09 -7.19 2.77
CA VAL A 9 -15.17 -7.98 4.01
C VAL A 9 -15.51 -9.45 3.74
N LYS A 10 -16.32 -9.75 2.71
CA LYS A 10 -16.63 -11.14 2.33
C LYS A 10 -15.51 -11.81 1.54
N ALA A 11 -14.78 -11.02 0.75
CA ALA A 11 -13.76 -11.52 -0.17
C ALA A 11 -12.42 -11.81 0.54
N PHE A 12 -12.09 -11.05 1.57
CA PHE A 12 -10.79 -11.09 2.24
C PHE A 12 -10.91 -11.61 3.68
N PRO A 13 -10.77 -12.94 3.90
CA PRO A 13 -10.78 -13.50 5.25
C PRO A 13 -9.63 -12.99 6.13
N GLU A 14 -8.57 -12.44 5.54
CA GLU A 14 -7.41 -11.86 6.23
C GLU A 14 -7.80 -10.69 7.15
N PHE A 15 -8.96 -10.06 6.96
CA PHE A 15 -9.45 -9.05 7.90
C PHE A 15 -9.69 -9.56 9.31
N ASP A 16 -10.04 -10.83 9.47
CA ASP A 16 -10.27 -11.43 10.78
C ASP A 16 -8.95 -11.58 11.57
N LEU A 17 -7.81 -11.56 10.88
CA LEU A 17 -6.49 -11.68 11.51
C LEU A 17 -6.14 -10.47 12.38
N PHE A 18 -6.67 -9.28 12.08
CA PHE A 18 -6.51 -8.10 12.94
C PHE A 18 -7.14 -8.29 14.32
N PHE A 19 -8.15 -9.16 14.45
CA PHE A 19 -8.95 -9.31 15.67
C PHE A 19 -8.69 -10.61 16.43
N GLN A 20 -7.61 -11.35 16.11
CA GLN A 20 -7.32 -12.63 16.73
C GLN A 20 -7.16 -12.52 18.27
N PRO A 21 -7.71 -13.47 19.05
CA PRO A 21 -7.52 -13.50 20.50
C PRO A 21 -6.02 -13.61 20.87
N GLY A 22 -5.51 -12.66 21.64
CA GLY A 22 -4.07 -12.52 21.90
C GLY A 22 -3.43 -11.31 21.20
N ALA A 23 -4.09 -10.75 20.18
CA ALA A 23 -3.76 -9.45 19.56
C ALA A 23 -4.05 -8.23 20.47
N GLY A 24 -4.41 -8.46 21.74
CA GLY A 24 -4.44 -7.43 22.78
C GLY A 24 -3.06 -6.97 23.24
N GLY A 25 -1.98 -7.56 22.69
CA GLY A 25 -0.61 -7.09 22.81
C GLY A 25 -0.28 -5.98 21.81
N GLU A 26 0.85 -5.29 22.04
CA GLU A 26 1.36 -4.18 21.23
C GLU A 26 1.43 -4.56 19.74
N MET A 27 0.75 -3.79 18.88
CA MET A 27 1.05 -3.78 17.45
C MET A 27 2.47 -3.23 17.27
N SER A 28 3.22 -3.70 16.28
CA SER A 28 4.56 -3.18 16.01
C SER A 28 4.58 -1.69 15.66
N SER A 29 3.43 -1.14 15.23
CA SER A 29 3.22 0.30 14.99
C SER A 29 2.94 1.13 16.25
N GLY A 30 2.64 0.48 17.38
CA GLY A 30 2.15 1.14 18.60
C GLY A 30 0.67 1.56 18.55
N LEU A 31 -0.06 1.23 17.47
CA LEU A 31 -1.50 1.49 17.33
C LEU A 31 -2.34 0.28 17.80
N SER A 32 -3.66 0.45 17.89
CA SER A 32 -4.55 -0.67 18.18
C SER A 32 -4.88 -1.46 16.91
N ALA A 33 -5.25 -2.73 17.07
CA ALA A 33 -5.77 -3.58 15.99
C ALA A 33 -6.85 -2.90 15.14
N LEU A 34 -7.80 -2.25 15.81
CA LEU A 34 -8.90 -1.55 15.16
C LEU A 34 -8.40 -0.40 14.28
N VAL A 35 -7.35 0.30 14.70
CA VAL A 35 -6.78 1.39 13.92
C VAL A 35 -6.06 0.85 12.69
N GLU A 36 -5.24 -0.21 12.80
CA GLU A 36 -4.60 -0.80 11.62
C GLU A 36 -5.63 -1.37 10.63
N TYR A 37 -6.66 -2.07 11.14
CA TYR A 37 -7.79 -2.50 10.32
C TYR A 37 -8.45 -1.33 9.56
N GLN A 38 -8.72 -0.21 10.25
CA GLN A 38 -9.29 0.98 9.62
C GLN A 38 -8.37 1.59 8.56
N ARG A 39 -7.06 1.57 8.78
CA ARG A 39 -6.06 2.05 7.80
C ARG A 39 -6.05 1.17 6.55
N THR A 40 -6.09 -0.15 6.72
CA THR A 40 -6.19 -1.12 5.62
C THR A 40 -7.48 -0.90 4.81
N VAL A 41 -8.62 -0.66 5.48
CA VAL A 41 -9.87 -0.31 4.81
C VAL A 41 -9.75 1.03 4.07
N GLY A 42 -9.11 2.04 4.66
CA GLY A 42 -8.80 3.31 4.00
C GLY A 42 -7.98 3.12 2.73
N ALA A 43 -6.98 2.26 2.76
CA ALA A 43 -6.14 1.93 1.59
C ALA A 43 -6.95 1.24 0.47
N LEU A 44 -7.87 0.33 0.80
CA LEU A 44 -8.76 -0.28 -0.22
C LEU A 44 -9.67 0.75 -0.88
N PHE A 45 -10.17 1.71 -0.12
CA PHE A 45 -10.95 2.82 -0.67
C PHE A 45 -10.10 3.73 -1.55
N ALA A 46 -8.84 3.95 -1.19
CA ALA A 46 -7.88 4.64 -2.04
C ALA A 46 -7.71 3.91 -3.39
N VAL A 47 -7.54 2.57 -3.39
CA VAL A 47 -7.52 1.77 -4.63
C VAL A 47 -8.81 2.00 -5.43
N TYR A 48 -9.98 1.86 -4.80
CA TYR A 48 -11.28 2.03 -5.47
C TYR A 48 -11.43 3.40 -6.13
N TRP A 49 -11.07 4.48 -5.43
CA TRP A 49 -11.17 5.83 -5.97
C TRP A 49 -10.14 6.10 -7.07
N LEU A 50 -8.91 5.64 -6.91
CA LEU A 50 -7.86 5.86 -7.91
C LEU A 50 -8.10 5.06 -9.20
N LEU A 51 -8.87 3.97 -9.15
CA LEU A 51 -9.36 3.27 -10.35
C LEU A 51 -10.51 4.00 -11.08
N ARG A 52 -11.07 5.07 -10.49
CA ARG A 52 -12.23 5.81 -10.99
C ARG A 52 -11.93 7.29 -11.21
N LEU A 53 -10.67 7.65 -11.45
CA LEU A 53 -10.22 9.03 -11.61
C LEU A 53 -10.94 9.78 -12.75
N ASP A 54 -11.45 9.06 -13.75
CA ASP A 54 -12.21 9.57 -14.89
C ASP A 54 -13.70 9.80 -14.60
N ILE A 55 -14.20 9.37 -13.43
CA ILE A 55 -15.61 9.49 -13.03
C ILE A 55 -15.75 10.43 -11.83
N ASP A 56 -15.53 9.90 -10.62
CA ASP A 56 -15.73 10.58 -9.33
C ASP A 56 -14.60 10.29 -8.33
N GLY A 57 -13.59 9.53 -8.75
CA GLY A 57 -12.50 9.07 -7.91
C GLY A 57 -11.69 10.20 -7.30
N LYS A 58 -11.45 11.29 -8.04
CA LYS A 58 -10.69 12.46 -7.57
C LYS A 58 -11.36 13.10 -6.36
N GLN A 59 -12.69 13.23 -6.40
CA GLN A 59 -13.50 13.80 -5.34
C GLN A 59 -13.56 12.85 -4.14
N GLY A 60 -13.86 11.57 -4.36
CA GLY A 60 -13.86 10.56 -3.29
C GLY A 60 -12.52 10.47 -2.57
N PHE A 61 -11.41 10.46 -3.32
CA PHE A 61 -10.06 10.44 -2.77
C PHE A 61 -9.74 11.71 -1.97
N SER A 62 -10.18 12.88 -2.44
CA SER A 62 -9.84 14.18 -1.81
C SER A 62 -10.75 14.55 -0.63
N TYR A 63 -12.03 14.20 -0.72
CA TYR A 63 -13.09 14.69 0.16
C TYR A 63 -13.68 13.58 1.03
N GLY A 64 -13.59 12.32 0.61
CA GLY A 64 -14.17 11.19 1.30
C GLY A 64 -15.64 10.97 0.94
N CYS A 65 -16.40 10.43 1.89
CA CYS A 65 -17.82 10.12 1.72
C CYS A 65 -18.66 10.52 2.93
N ASP A 66 -19.96 10.69 2.70
CA ASP A 66 -20.93 10.97 3.76
C ASP A 66 -21.27 9.71 4.58
N GLU A 67 -22.08 9.86 5.63
CA GLU A 67 -22.54 8.74 6.48
C GLU A 67 -23.38 7.69 5.70
N ARG A 68 -23.91 8.08 4.54
CA ARG A 68 -24.64 7.20 3.62
C ARG A 68 -23.71 6.51 2.63
N TRP A 69 -22.40 6.72 2.73
CA TRP A 69 -21.37 6.17 1.86
C TRP A 69 -21.50 6.65 0.40
N ASN A 70 -21.93 7.90 0.20
CA ASN A 70 -21.87 8.59 -1.08
C ASN A 70 -20.60 9.44 -1.13
N SER A 71 -19.88 9.41 -2.26
CA SER A 71 -18.74 10.30 -2.49
C SER A 71 -19.18 11.75 -2.35
N LEU A 72 -18.42 12.54 -1.59
CA LEU A 72 -18.68 13.98 -1.49
C LEU A 72 -18.25 14.67 -2.79
N THR A 73 -19.11 15.53 -3.34
CA THR A 73 -18.79 16.31 -4.55
C THR A 73 -18.04 17.60 -4.23
N GLU A 74 -18.17 18.09 -3.00
CA GLU A 74 -17.53 19.29 -2.49
C GLU A 74 -16.97 19.02 -1.09
N PRO A 75 -15.87 19.68 -0.71
CA PRO A 75 -15.26 19.46 0.59
C PRO A 75 -16.12 20.09 1.69
N GLN A 76 -16.33 19.35 2.78
CA GLN A 76 -17.16 19.77 3.91
C GLN A 76 -16.33 19.97 5.18
N GLY A 77 -16.87 20.73 6.13
CA GLY A 77 -16.26 20.93 7.45
C GLY A 77 -15.12 21.95 7.49
N HIS A 78 -14.41 21.93 8.62
CA HIS A 78 -13.38 22.92 8.96
C HIS A 78 -12.18 22.90 8.00
N ASP A 79 -11.81 21.73 7.46
CA ASP A 79 -10.67 21.58 6.55
C ASP A 79 -11.03 21.69 5.06
N SER A 80 -12.22 22.20 4.75
CA SER A 80 -12.74 22.25 3.39
C SER A 80 -11.81 22.97 2.40
N ALA A 81 -11.22 24.10 2.82
CA ALA A 81 -10.28 24.87 2.01
C ALA A 81 -8.99 24.09 1.68
N LYS A 82 -8.44 23.33 2.64
CA LYS A 82 -7.24 22.52 2.42
C LYS A 82 -7.51 21.38 1.44
N ARG A 83 -8.65 20.71 1.60
CA ARG A 83 -9.09 19.64 0.69
C ARG A 83 -9.34 20.17 -0.72
N ALA A 84 -9.99 21.32 -0.87
CA ALA A 84 -10.16 22.00 -2.16
C ALA A 84 -8.81 22.33 -2.81
N ALA A 85 -7.86 22.83 -2.01
CA ALA A 85 -6.52 23.13 -2.48
C ALA A 85 -5.76 21.87 -2.91
N PHE A 86 -5.86 20.77 -2.17
CA PHE A 86 -5.29 19.48 -2.57
C PHE A 86 -5.88 19.02 -3.90
N PHE A 87 -7.21 18.95 -4.00
CA PHE A 87 -7.90 18.54 -5.22
C PHE A 87 -7.51 19.36 -6.45
N SER A 88 -7.40 20.69 -6.30
CA SER A 88 -7.11 21.59 -7.42
C SER A 88 -5.63 21.62 -7.82
N LYS A 89 -4.71 21.39 -6.89
CA LYS A 89 -3.26 21.48 -7.13
C LYS A 89 -2.60 20.15 -7.40
N MET A 90 -3.26 19.04 -7.09
CA MET A 90 -2.75 17.70 -7.38
C MET A 90 -2.59 17.52 -8.89
N ASP A 91 -1.43 17.04 -9.30
CA ASP A 91 -1.22 16.63 -10.69
C ASP A 91 -1.86 15.26 -10.90
N TRP A 92 -3.16 15.28 -11.18
CA TRP A 92 -3.93 14.06 -11.42
C TRP A 92 -3.44 13.28 -12.64
N LYS A 93 -2.81 13.93 -13.62
CA LYS A 93 -2.32 13.25 -14.81
C LYS A 93 -1.21 12.26 -14.46
N VAL A 94 -0.30 12.65 -13.56
CA VAL A 94 0.77 11.77 -13.08
C VAL A 94 0.19 10.56 -12.33
N VAL A 95 -0.87 10.77 -11.54
CA VAL A 95 -1.56 9.68 -10.83
C VAL A 95 -2.27 8.75 -11.83
N GLU A 96 -2.97 9.31 -12.82
CA GLU A 96 -3.62 8.55 -13.89
C GLU A 96 -2.62 7.70 -14.67
N ASP A 97 -1.45 8.25 -15.01
CA ASP A 97 -0.39 7.53 -15.71
C ASP A 97 0.20 6.41 -14.86
N MET A 98 0.42 6.65 -13.57
CA MET A 98 0.88 5.62 -12.63
C MET A 98 -0.14 4.48 -12.52
N VAL A 99 -1.43 4.79 -12.38
CA VAL A 99 -2.51 3.78 -12.31
C VAL A 99 -2.61 3.00 -13.63
N ALA A 100 -2.52 3.70 -14.78
CA ALA A 100 -2.58 3.09 -16.10
C ALA A 100 -1.43 2.10 -16.34
N LEU A 101 -0.22 2.46 -15.91
CA LEU A 101 0.97 1.62 -16.03
C LEU A 101 1.00 0.47 -14.99
N SER A 102 0.45 0.69 -13.80
CA SER A 102 0.47 -0.28 -12.71
C SER A 102 -0.52 -1.43 -12.89
N VAL A 103 -1.80 -1.10 -13.06
CA VAL A 103 -2.91 -2.06 -13.15
C VAL A 103 -3.81 -1.77 -14.35
N GLY A 104 -3.88 -0.51 -14.79
CA GLY A 104 -4.71 -0.07 -15.89
C GLY A 104 -6.15 -0.58 -15.77
N LYS A 105 -6.58 -1.31 -16.81
CA LYS A 105 -7.88 -2.01 -16.84
C LYS A 105 -7.72 -3.53 -16.74
N ASP A 106 -6.53 -4.01 -16.40
CA ASP A 106 -6.26 -5.43 -16.22
C ASP A 106 -6.89 -5.89 -14.89
N VAL A 107 -8.01 -6.60 -15.01
CA VAL A 107 -8.77 -7.12 -13.87
C VAL A 107 -7.90 -7.97 -12.96
N ALA A 108 -6.99 -8.79 -13.52
CA ALA A 108 -6.15 -9.66 -12.72
C ALA A 108 -5.14 -8.86 -11.88
N ARG A 109 -4.55 -7.80 -12.44
CA ARG A 109 -3.66 -6.90 -11.68
C ARG A 109 -4.42 -6.07 -10.65
N ILE A 110 -5.67 -5.66 -10.95
CA ILE A 110 -6.55 -5.02 -9.97
C ILE A 110 -6.84 -5.96 -8.79
N GLU A 111 -7.17 -7.23 -9.07
CA GLU A 111 -7.39 -8.25 -8.05
C GLU A 111 -6.14 -8.46 -7.18
N ALA A 112 -4.95 -8.55 -7.80
CA ALA A 112 -3.70 -8.67 -7.07
C ALA A 112 -3.43 -7.46 -6.16
N MET A 113 -3.75 -6.24 -6.63
CA MET A 113 -3.62 -5.02 -5.83
C MET A 113 -4.57 -5.06 -4.63
N LEU A 114 -5.84 -5.39 -4.83
CA LEU A 114 -6.82 -5.50 -3.75
C LEU A 114 -6.43 -6.58 -2.73
N CYS A 115 -5.96 -7.74 -3.19
CA CYS A 115 -5.45 -8.80 -2.32
C CYS A 115 -4.29 -8.30 -1.46
N LEU A 116 -3.24 -7.75 -2.08
CA LEU A 116 -2.11 -7.19 -1.35
C LEU A 116 -2.58 -6.13 -0.35
N THR A 117 -3.40 -5.16 -0.77
CA THR A 117 -3.89 -4.12 0.13
C THR A 117 -4.65 -4.71 1.32
N ALA A 118 -5.41 -5.79 1.16
CA ALA A 118 -6.16 -6.40 2.25
C ALA A 118 -5.29 -7.03 3.35
N PHE A 119 -4.09 -7.52 3.02
CA PHE A 119 -3.24 -8.24 3.98
C PHE A 119 -1.86 -7.61 4.25
N HIS A 120 -1.44 -6.57 3.51
CA HIS A 120 -0.07 -6.02 3.59
C HIS A 120 0.38 -5.69 5.03
N ASP A 121 -0.57 -5.24 5.86
CA ASP A 121 -0.34 -4.78 7.22
C ASP A 121 -0.69 -5.80 8.30
N VAL A 122 -1.12 -7.01 7.94
CA VAL A 122 -1.60 -8.00 8.92
C VAL A 122 -0.51 -8.42 9.92
N MET A 123 0.76 -8.38 9.49
CA MET A 123 1.90 -8.71 10.33
C MET A 123 2.31 -7.59 11.30
N LYS A 124 1.60 -6.46 11.32
CA LYS A 124 1.69 -5.52 12.44
C LYS A 124 1.10 -6.10 13.72
N VAL A 125 0.22 -7.09 13.61
CA VAL A 125 -0.22 -7.93 14.72
C VAL A 125 0.95 -8.83 15.14
N SER A 126 1.72 -8.38 16.14
CA SER A 126 2.99 -9.01 16.54
C SER A 126 2.87 -10.49 16.90
N SER A 127 1.70 -10.94 17.38
CA SER A 127 1.44 -12.36 17.65
C SER A 127 1.35 -13.24 16.41
N LEU A 128 1.20 -12.66 15.21
CA LEU A 128 1.19 -13.36 13.92
C LEU A 128 2.58 -13.46 13.30
N CYS A 129 3.57 -12.69 13.79
CA CYS A 129 4.92 -12.70 13.25
C CYS A 129 5.52 -14.11 13.29
N PRO A 130 6.04 -14.63 12.17
CA PRO A 130 6.55 -15.98 12.09
C PRO A 130 7.90 -16.09 12.80
N THR A 131 8.22 -17.30 13.23
CA THR A 131 9.58 -17.68 13.65
C THR A 131 10.28 -18.37 12.49
N VAL A 132 11.55 -18.01 12.22
CA VAL A 132 12.32 -18.62 11.14
C VAL A 132 12.57 -20.10 11.43
N SER A 133 12.01 -20.96 10.59
CA SER A 133 12.27 -22.41 10.62
C SER A 133 13.73 -22.72 10.26
N PRO A 134 14.36 -23.77 10.86
CA PRO A 134 15.69 -24.21 10.48
C PRO A 134 15.88 -24.47 8.98
N ALA A 135 14.81 -24.88 8.27
CA ALA A 135 14.86 -25.15 6.84
C ALA A 135 14.95 -23.90 5.95
N HIS A 136 14.56 -22.73 6.48
CA HIS A 136 14.53 -21.45 5.74
C HIS A 136 15.57 -20.47 6.28
N ALA A 137 16.46 -20.93 7.17
CA ALA A 137 17.47 -20.08 7.79
C ALA A 137 18.74 -19.98 6.92
N PRO A 138 19.39 -18.80 6.85
CA PRO A 138 18.89 -17.51 7.33
C PRO A 138 17.78 -16.96 6.44
N PHE A 139 16.91 -16.14 7.02
CA PHE A 139 15.93 -15.34 6.26
C PHE A 139 16.22 -13.86 6.46
N GLY A 140 16.82 -13.22 5.46
CA GLY A 140 17.42 -11.89 5.63
C GLY A 140 18.48 -11.92 6.74
N ASP A 141 18.30 -11.06 7.74
CA ASP A 141 19.19 -10.97 8.90
C ASP A 141 18.79 -11.90 10.07
N TYR A 142 17.68 -12.65 9.93
CA TYR A 142 17.13 -13.50 10.99
C TYR A 142 17.64 -14.95 10.90
N LYS A 143 18.00 -15.52 12.06
CA LYS A 143 18.46 -16.90 12.22
C LYS A 143 17.32 -17.85 12.58
N ALA A 144 17.57 -19.15 12.45
CA ALA A 144 16.64 -20.18 12.90
C ALA A 144 16.23 -19.96 14.38
N GLY A 145 14.92 -19.97 14.64
CA GLY A 145 14.35 -19.74 15.97
C GLY A 145 14.14 -18.26 16.34
N GLU A 146 14.57 -17.31 15.50
CA GLU A 146 14.29 -15.89 15.71
C GLU A 146 12.92 -15.50 15.12
N VAL A 147 12.19 -14.65 15.83
CA VAL A 147 10.93 -14.06 15.35
C VAL A 147 11.26 -12.95 14.36
N VAL A 148 10.62 -12.96 13.20
CA VAL A 148 10.74 -11.89 12.21
C VAL A 148 9.93 -10.68 12.69
N SER A 149 10.60 -9.72 13.34
CA SER A 149 9.94 -8.56 13.97
C SER A 149 9.62 -7.42 13.01
N ASP A 150 10.29 -7.34 11.87
CA ASP A 150 9.95 -6.41 10.79
C ASP A 150 8.71 -6.95 10.07
N HIS A 151 7.58 -6.24 10.16
CA HIS A 151 6.28 -6.71 9.66
C HIS A 151 6.28 -6.97 8.15
N ASP A 152 7.02 -6.17 7.37
CA ASP A 152 7.09 -6.37 5.93
C ASP A 152 7.80 -7.69 5.58
N LEU A 153 8.93 -7.95 6.26
CA LEU A 153 9.68 -9.20 6.12
C LEU A 153 8.92 -10.40 6.70
N ALA A 154 8.16 -10.21 7.78
CA ALA A 154 7.31 -11.24 8.35
C ALA A 154 6.24 -11.69 7.35
N LEU A 155 5.62 -10.74 6.66
CA LEU A 155 4.63 -11.05 5.64
C LEU A 155 5.29 -11.76 4.46
N ALA A 156 6.40 -11.22 3.94
CA ALA A 156 7.16 -11.85 2.87
C ALA A 156 7.51 -13.32 3.19
N TYR A 157 8.01 -13.60 4.40
CA TYR A 157 8.29 -14.96 4.86
C TYR A 157 7.08 -15.90 4.77
N VAL A 158 5.90 -15.42 5.20
CA VAL A 158 4.66 -16.20 5.12
C VAL A 158 4.24 -16.43 3.67
N LEU A 159 4.31 -15.39 2.82
CA LEU A 159 3.93 -15.51 1.41
C LEU A 159 4.85 -16.48 0.65
N GLU A 160 6.15 -16.47 0.92
CA GLU A 160 7.12 -17.35 0.25
C GLU A 160 7.02 -18.81 0.71
N HIS A 161 6.91 -19.04 2.01
CA HIS A 161 7.06 -20.39 2.57
C HIS A 161 5.74 -21.06 2.97
N TYR A 162 4.72 -20.26 3.27
CA TYR A 162 3.42 -20.74 3.75
C TYR A 162 2.26 -20.00 3.07
N PRO A 163 2.21 -19.93 1.72
CA PRO A 163 1.22 -19.14 1.00
C PRO A 163 -0.23 -19.51 1.35
N HIS A 164 -0.47 -20.77 1.71
CA HIS A 164 -1.80 -21.28 2.12
C HIS A 164 -2.35 -20.62 3.40
N LEU A 165 -1.53 -19.93 4.19
CA LEU A 165 -1.97 -19.15 5.34
C LEU A 165 -2.54 -17.77 4.96
N MET A 166 -2.36 -17.35 3.70
CA MET A 166 -2.94 -16.15 3.11
C MET A 166 -3.80 -16.55 1.91
N PRO A 167 -5.05 -17.00 2.12
CA PRO A 167 -5.90 -17.56 1.08
C PRO A 167 -6.04 -16.67 -0.16
N SER A 168 -6.22 -15.36 0.01
CA SER A 168 -6.37 -14.43 -1.12
C SER A 168 -5.10 -14.34 -1.96
N PHE A 169 -3.92 -14.44 -1.35
CA PHE A 169 -2.65 -14.57 -2.09
C PHE A 169 -2.51 -15.92 -2.76
N ALA A 170 -2.79 -17.03 -2.06
CA ALA A 170 -2.62 -18.38 -2.57
C ALA A 170 -3.44 -18.67 -3.84
N LEU A 171 -4.59 -18.01 -3.98
CA LEU A 171 -5.47 -18.13 -5.13
C LEU A 171 -5.00 -17.34 -6.36
N LEU A 172 -4.04 -16.43 -6.21
CA LEU A 172 -3.50 -15.68 -7.34
C LEU A 172 -2.66 -16.59 -8.25
N PRO A 173 -2.74 -16.39 -9.59
CA PRO A 173 -1.78 -16.96 -10.52
C PRO A 173 -0.33 -16.68 -10.11
N GLU A 174 0.57 -17.63 -10.38
CA GLU A 174 1.99 -17.52 -10.03
C GLU A 174 2.61 -16.19 -10.48
N SER A 175 2.30 -15.74 -11.70
CA SER A 175 2.81 -14.46 -12.22
C SER A 175 2.43 -13.26 -11.35
N LEU A 176 1.20 -13.23 -10.80
CA LEU A 176 0.74 -12.14 -9.93
C LEU A 176 1.26 -12.29 -8.50
N ARG A 177 1.45 -13.52 -8.03
CA ARG A 177 2.13 -13.76 -6.75
C ARG A 177 3.55 -13.20 -6.76
N GLN A 178 4.26 -13.33 -7.87
CA GLN A 178 5.59 -12.72 -8.03
C GLN A 178 5.54 -11.17 -7.99
N VAL A 179 4.51 -10.54 -8.56
CA VAL A 179 4.34 -9.07 -8.47
C VAL A 179 4.06 -8.62 -7.03
N VAL A 180 3.22 -9.37 -6.31
CA VAL A 180 2.92 -9.11 -4.90
C VAL A 180 4.16 -9.30 -4.04
N LEU A 181 4.90 -10.40 -4.23
CA LEU A 181 6.16 -10.66 -3.55
C LEU A 181 7.19 -9.56 -3.86
N PHE A 182 7.32 -9.14 -5.11
CA PHE A 182 8.19 -8.01 -5.48
C PHE A 182 7.83 -6.74 -4.70
N THR A 183 6.53 -6.47 -4.53
CA THR A 183 6.06 -5.27 -3.82
C THR A 183 6.30 -5.35 -2.32
N GLN A 184 6.13 -6.54 -1.73
CA GLN A 184 6.27 -6.77 -0.29
C GLN A 184 7.73 -6.93 0.14
N HIS A 185 8.58 -7.44 -0.74
CA HIS A 185 10.01 -7.48 -0.47
C HIS A 185 10.55 -6.06 -0.35
N LYS A 186 11.31 -5.82 0.71
CA LYS A 186 11.97 -4.55 0.93
C LYS A 186 12.84 -4.25 -0.29
N MET A 187 12.42 -3.27 -1.09
CA MET A 187 13.18 -2.73 -2.22
C MET A 187 14.56 -2.18 -1.78
N GLN A 188 14.83 -2.15 -0.47
CA GLN A 188 15.96 -1.50 0.18
C GLN A 188 16.12 -0.05 -0.32
N PHE A 189 14.99 0.55 -0.70
CA PHE A 189 14.87 1.87 -1.28
C PHE A 189 13.91 2.67 -0.42
N ASN A 190 14.47 3.63 0.34
CA ASN A 190 13.67 4.60 1.05
C ASN A 190 13.39 5.78 0.11
N HIS A 191 12.18 5.81 -0.44
CA HIS A 191 11.78 6.84 -1.40
C HIS A 191 11.75 8.24 -0.77
N GLY A 192 11.46 8.36 0.53
CA GLY A 192 11.55 9.62 1.28
C GLY A 192 12.96 10.17 1.33
N TRP A 193 13.93 9.35 1.70
CA TRP A 193 15.34 9.75 1.69
C TRP A 193 15.83 10.15 0.29
N PHE A 194 15.29 9.53 -0.75
CA PHE A 194 15.59 9.91 -2.12
C PHE A 194 15.03 11.30 -2.47
N VAL A 195 13.74 11.52 -2.23
CA VAL A 195 13.06 12.79 -2.57
C VAL A 195 13.55 13.96 -1.72
N GLN A 196 13.90 13.70 -0.46
CA GLN A 196 14.38 14.71 0.49
C GLN A 196 15.90 14.87 0.47
N ALA A 197 16.61 14.06 -0.33
CA ALA A 197 18.07 14.01 -0.38
C ALA A 197 18.74 13.75 0.99
N GLU A 198 18.11 12.94 1.84
CA GLU A 198 18.59 12.61 3.20
C GLU A 198 19.56 11.41 3.23
N GLY A 199 19.74 10.71 2.10
CA GLY A 199 20.68 9.60 1.96
C GLY A 199 21.66 9.80 0.79
N PRO A 200 22.87 9.22 0.86
CA PRO A 200 23.81 9.26 -0.27
C PRO A 200 23.18 8.63 -1.53
N PRO A 201 23.15 9.34 -2.68
CA PRO A 201 22.48 8.84 -3.89
C PRO A 201 22.97 7.46 -4.33
N GLY A 202 24.28 7.22 -4.23
CA GLY A 202 24.88 5.92 -4.58
C GLY A 202 24.35 4.76 -3.75
N ALA A 203 24.10 4.95 -2.45
CA ALA A 203 23.57 3.91 -1.58
C ALA A 203 22.09 3.60 -1.90
N LEU A 204 21.28 4.65 -2.06
CA LEU A 204 19.85 4.53 -2.37
C LEU A 204 19.60 3.92 -3.76
N VAL A 205 20.33 4.39 -4.77
CA VAL A 205 20.13 3.97 -6.15
C VAL A 205 20.72 2.59 -6.43
N SER A 206 21.83 2.19 -5.80
CA SER A 206 22.43 0.86 -6.04
C SER A 206 21.53 -0.28 -5.57
N ALA A 207 20.85 -0.12 -4.44
CA ALA A 207 19.89 -1.09 -3.95
C ALA A 207 18.69 -1.21 -4.90
N LEU A 208 18.11 -0.07 -5.29
CA LEU A 208 17.01 0.01 -6.23
C LEU A 208 17.36 -0.62 -7.59
N LYS A 209 18.54 -0.30 -8.17
CA LYS A 209 19.01 -0.87 -9.44
C LYS A 209 19.10 -2.40 -9.40
N ARG A 210 19.57 -2.98 -8.29
CA ARG A 210 19.65 -4.45 -8.15
C ARG A 210 18.28 -5.10 -8.17
N VAL A 211 17.32 -4.52 -7.45
CA VAL A 211 15.94 -5.05 -7.39
C VAL A 211 15.25 -4.87 -8.74
N MET A 212 15.44 -3.71 -9.38
CA MET A 212 14.87 -3.41 -10.68
C MET A 212 15.46 -4.22 -11.84
N ALA A 213 16.66 -4.81 -11.71
CA ALA A 213 17.23 -5.69 -12.74
C ALA A 213 16.35 -6.92 -13.04
N SER A 214 15.44 -7.25 -12.12
CA SER A 214 14.50 -8.37 -12.24
C SER A 214 13.04 -7.94 -12.47
N ALA A 215 12.75 -6.64 -12.55
CA ALA A 215 11.40 -6.10 -12.59
C ALA A 215 11.11 -5.32 -13.87
N ASN A 216 9.86 -5.38 -14.35
CA ASN A 216 9.40 -4.55 -15.45
C ASN A 216 8.81 -3.22 -14.93
N GLU A 217 8.60 -2.27 -15.84
CA GLU A 217 8.04 -0.94 -15.52
C GLU A 217 6.67 -1.01 -14.84
N GLY A 218 5.83 -1.97 -15.23
CA GLY A 218 4.50 -2.18 -14.67
C GLY A 218 4.52 -2.69 -13.23
N ASP A 219 5.46 -3.56 -12.87
CA ASP A 219 5.61 -4.05 -11.50
C ASP A 219 6.18 -2.99 -10.56
N LEU A 220 7.07 -2.14 -11.07
CA LEU A 220 7.50 -0.97 -10.32
C LEU A 220 6.38 0.06 -10.16
N ALA A 221 5.57 0.29 -11.20
CA ALA A 221 4.38 1.13 -11.09
C ALA A 221 3.37 0.54 -10.09
N PHE A 222 3.24 -0.79 -10.04
CA PHE A 222 2.42 -1.50 -9.05
C PHE A 222 2.92 -1.25 -7.63
N TYR A 223 4.22 -1.36 -7.38
CA TYR A 223 4.82 -1.00 -6.09
C TYR A 223 4.49 0.45 -5.68
N PHE A 224 4.68 1.42 -6.58
CA PHE A 224 4.38 2.82 -6.27
C PHE A 224 2.88 3.07 -6.08
N PHE A 225 2.03 2.41 -6.85
CA PHE A 225 0.59 2.51 -6.68
C PHE A 225 0.16 1.97 -5.31
N HIS A 226 0.66 0.79 -4.92
CA HIS A 226 0.46 0.24 -3.58
C HIS A 226 0.89 1.23 -2.49
N TRP A 227 2.10 1.79 -2.60
CA TRP A 227 2.63 2.76 -1.65
C TRP A 227 1.74 4.00 -1.52
N VAL A 228 1.25 4.56 -2.63
CA VAL A 228 0.30 5.69 -2.61
C VAL A 228 -0.98 5.30 -1.88
N THR A 229 -1.51 4.10 -2.13
CA THR A 229 -2.77 3.67 -1.50
C THR A 229 -2.62 3.34 -0.01
N ASP A 230 -1.54 2.69 0.41
CA ASP A 230 -1.22 2.44 1.82
C ASP A 230 -1.07 3.78 2.58
N LEU A 231 -0.23 4.69 2.07
CA LEU A 231 -0.03 5.99 2.70
C LEU A 231 -1.31 6.85 2.72
N SER A 232 -2.20 6.69 1.73
CA SER A 232 -3.53 7.33 1.75
C SER A 232 -4.38 6.81 2.90
N GLY A 233 -4.33 5.51 3.17
CA GLY A 233 -5.03 4.85 4.27
C GLY A 233 -4.38 5.08 5.64
N ALA A 234 -3.15 5.59 5.69
CA ALA A 234 -2.41 5.75 6.95
C ALA A 234 -3.11 6.60 8.01
N GLU A 235 -3.95 7.55 7.59
CA GLU A 235 -4.75 8.37 8.50
C GLU A 235 -6.18 8.52 8.00
N GLY A 236 -7.12 8.20 8.88
CA GLY A 236 -8.54 8.42 8.64
C GLY A 236 -9.31 7.16 8.29
N THR A 237 -10.62 7.32 8.24
CA THR A 237 -11.55 6.34 7.70
C THR A 237 -11.92 6.74 6.27
N PRO A 238 -12.57 5.87 5.48
CA PRO A 238 -13.09 6.26 4.17
C PRO A 238 -13.98 7.51 4.16
N LEU A 239 -14.56 7.89 5.31
CA LEU A 239 -15.33 9.13 5.44
C LEU A 239 -14.49 10.39 5.17
N GLY A 240 -13.20 10.35 5.52
CA GLY A 240 -12.27 11.47 5.38
C GLY A 240 -11.45 11.47 4.08
N GLY A 241 -11.67 10.52 3.16
CA GLY A 241 -10.82 10.36 1.98
C GLY A 241 -9.36 10.04 2.35
N ALA A 242 -8.41 10.41 1.49
CA ALA A 242 -6.98 10.32 1.75
C ALA A 242 -6.51 11.46 2.68
N GLU A 243 -6.95 11.45 3.94
CA GLU A 243 -6.71 12.54 4.90
C GLU A 243 -5.23 12.84 5.07
N LYS A 244 -4.40 11.79 5.09
CA LYS A 244 -2.94 11.92 5.15
C LYS A 244 -2.45 12.89 4.09
N PHE A 245 -2.82 12.70 2.83
CA PHE A 245 -2.40 13.56 1.73
C PHE A 245 -3.10 14.90 1.71
N ALA A 246 -4.42 14.93 1.94
CA ALA A 246 -5.19 16.15 1.81
C ALA A 246 -4.86 17.18 2.90
N LEU A 247 -4.48 16.74 4.11
CA LEU A 247 -4.38 17.62 5.27
C LEU A 247 -2.99 17.70 5.92
N LYS A 248 -2.21 16.61 5.88
CA LYS A 248 -1.05 16.43 6.77
C LYS A 248 0.26 16.27 6.01
N PHE A 249 0.22 15.70 4.81
CA PHE A 249 1.40 15.48 4.00
C PHE A 249 1.78 16.76 3.24
N PRO A 250 3.04 17.22 3.30
CA PRO A 250 3.45 18.40 2.57
C PRO A 250 3.26 18.22 1.05
N SER A 251 2.46 19.07 0.42
CA SER A 251 2.12 18.93 -1.00
C SER A 251 3.35 18.93 -1.92
N ALA A 252 4.34 19.77 -1.62
CA ALA A 252 5.60 19.81 -2.37
C ALA A 252 6.35 18.47 -2.33
N VAL A 253 6.34 17.81 -1.17
CA VAL A 253 6.99 16.51 -1.00
C VAL A 253 6.23 15.46 -1.81
N LEU A 254 4.90 15.40 -1.70
CA LEU A 254 4.07 14.47 -2.49
C LEU A 254 4.24 14.67 -3.99
N SER A 255 4.26 15.92 -4.46
CA SER A 255 4.52 16.23 -5.87
C SER A 255 5.88 15.71 -6.32
N SER A 256 6.94 15.92 -5.53
CA SER A 256 8.28 15.40 -5.85
C SER A 256 8.33 13.87 -5.86
N PHE A 257 7.61 13.20 -4.95
CA PHE A 257 7.45 11.74 -4.96
C PHE A 257 6.86 11.26 -6.29
N LEU A 258 5.66 11.74 -6.63
CA LEU A 258 4.96 11.33 -7.85
C LEU A 258 5.75 11.67 -9.11
N TRP A 259 6.37 12.86 -9.14
CA TRP A 259 7.18 13.29 -10.26
C TRP A 259 8.44 12.43 -10.45
N SER A 260 9.00 11.86 -9.37
CA SER A 260 10.20 11.02 -9.48
C SER A 260 9.94 9.63 -10.05
N VAL A 261 8.71 9.10 -9.99
CA VAL A 261 8.39 7.72 -10.40
C VAL A 261 8.81 7.41 -11.84
N PRO A 262 8.49 8.25 -12.85
CA PRO A 262 8.93 8.00 -14.23
C PRO A 262 10.44 8.02 -14.42
N TYR A 263 11.18 8.73 -13.57
CA TYR A 263 12.64 8.78 -13.64
C TYR A 263 13.27 7.55 -13.00
N LEU A 264 12.74 7.10 -11.86
CA LEU A 264 13.17 5.86 -11.22
C LEU A 264 12.96 4.68 -12.16
N GLN A 265 11.85 4.64 -12.89
CA GLN A 265 11.58 3.64 -13.94
C GLN A 265 12.63 3.61 -15.05
N ARG A 266 13.29 4.73 -15.36
CA ARG A 266 14.33 4.78 -16.42
C ARG A 266 15.71 4.35 -15.94
N LEU A 267 15.92 4.20 -14.62
CA LEU A 267 17.22 3.76 -14.08
C LEU A 267 17.59 2.31 -14.44
N THR A 268 16.67 1.57 -15.06
CA THR A 268 16.86 0.21 -15.62
C THR A 268 17.30 0.17 -17.07
N ALA A 269 17.21 1.29 -17.81
CA ALA A 269 17.46 1.32 -19.25
C ALA A 269 18.95 1.50 -19.62
N GLU A 270 19.86 1.51 -18.64
CA GLU A 270 21.32 1.64 -18.79
C GLU A 270 22.05 0.48 -18.10
#